data_AF-A0A8S9WN30-F1
#
_entry.id   AF-A0A8S9WN30-F1
#
_cell.length_a   1.000
_cell.length_b   1.000
_cell.length_c   1.000
_cell.angle_alpha   90.00
_cell.angle_beta   90.00
_cell.angle_gamma   90.00
#
_symmetry.space_group_name_H-M   'P 1'
#
loop_
_entity.id
_entity.type
_entity.pdbx_description
1 polymer ?
#
loop_
_entity_poly.entity_id
_entity_poly.type
_entity_poly.pdbx_seq_one_letter_code
_entity_poly.pdbx_strand_id
1 'polypeptide(L)' 'MLSRIFTDCVSFVAMWRKGIKEAFAFDEHFNQMGFIRKP' A
#
# COMPACT_ATOMS: atom_id res chain seq x y z
N MET A 1 3.30 0.50 17.44
CA MET A 1 4.15 0.57 16.21
C MET A 1 3.93 -0.61 15.25
N LEU A 2 3.52 -1.81 15.71
CA LEU A 2 3.34 -3.01 14.88
C LEU A 2 2.08 -3.04 13.97
N SER A 3 1.05 -2.23 14.25
CA SER A 3 -0.24 -2.32 13.54
C SER A 3 -0.22 -1.80 12.09
N ARG A 4 0.70 -0.88 11.75
CA ARG A 4 0.73 -0.25 10.42
C ARG A 4 1.19 -1.22 9.33
N ILE A 5 2.31 -1.91 9.54
CA ILE A 5 2.84 -2.89 8.58
C ILE A 5 1.81 -3.99 8.26
N PHE A 6 1.05 -4.46 9.25
CA PHE A 6 -0.03 -5.43 9.00
C PHE A 6 -1.13 -4.84 8.10
N THR A 7 -1.56 -3.61 8.39
CA THR A 7 -2.57 -2.91 7.58
C THR A 7 -2.09 -2.67 6.16
N ASP A 8 -0.81 -2.35 5.98
CA ASP A 8 -0.18 -2.15 4.68
C ASP A 8 -0.18 -3.46 3.88
N CYS A 9 0.22 -4.58 4.50
CA CYS A 9 0.17 -5.91 3.86
C CYS A 9 -1.23 -6.29 3.38
N VAL A 10 -2.26 -6.08 4.21
CA VAL A 10 -3.65 -6.35 3.82
C VAL A 10 -4.07 -5.43 2.67
N SER A 11 -3.66 -4.17 2.71
CA SER A 11 -3.93 -3.19 1.65
C SER A 11 -3.28 -3.61 0.32
N PHE A 12 -2.02 -4.06 0.32
CA PHE A 12 -1.33 -4.53 -0.88
C PHE A 12 -2.07 -5.69 -1.55
N VAL A 13 -2.50 -6.69 -0.76
CA VAL A 13 -3.25 -7.85 -1.27
C VAL A 13 -4.60 -7.41 -1.84
N ALA A 14 -5.32 -6.52 -1.14
CA ALA A 14 -6.60 -5.99 -1.61
C ALA A 14 -6.44 -5.22 -2.94
N MET A 15 -5.43 -4.37 -3.03
CA MET A 15 -5.10 -3.59 -4.23
C MET A 15 -4.76 -4.48 -5.41
N TRP A 16 -3.89 -5.49 -5.24
CA TRP A 16 -3.55 -6.44 -6.29
C TRP A 16 -4.77 -7.20 -6.80
N ARG A 17 -5.62 -7.70 -5.91
CA ARG A 17 -6.85 -8.43 -6.29
C ARG A 17 -7.85 -7.55 -7.03
N LYS A 18 -7.78 -6.24 -6.85
CA LYS A 18 -8.67 -5.26 -7.49
C LYS A 18 -8.00 -4.53 -8.67
N GLY A 19 -6.74 -4.82 -8.98
CA GLY A 19 -5.99 -4.14 -10.03
C GLY A 19 -5.73 -2.65 -9.74
N ILE A 20 -5.78 -2.24 -8.47
CA ILE A 20 -5.55 -0.86 -8.05
C ILE A 20 -4.04 -0.60 -8.02
N LYS A 21 -3.59 0.45 -8.69
CA LYS A 21 -2.16 0.81 -8.79
C LYS A 21 -1.76 2.02 -7.96
N GLU A 22 -2.72 2.86 -7.56
CA GLU A 22 -2.47 4.13 -6.88
C GLU A 22 -2.98 4.08 -5.44
N ALA A 23 -2.20 4.61 -4.51
CA ALA A 23 -2.57 4.71 -3.09
C ALA A 23 -2.29 6.11 -2.55
N PHE A 24 -3.26 6.66 -1.83
CA PHE A 24 -3.07 7.86 -1.01
C PHE A 24 -2.45 7.45 0.32
N ALA A 25 -1.14 7.66 0.44
CA ALA A 25 -0.38 7.26 1.60
C ALA A 25 0.81 8.20 1.78
N PHE A 26 1.23 8.39 3.03
CA PHE A 26 2.42 9.17 3.36
C PHE A 26 3.65 8.32 3.64
N ASP A 27 3.51 6.99 3.67
CA ASP A 27 4.65 6.07 3.89
C ASP A 27 5.27 5.58 2.57
N GLU A 28 6.53 5.13 2.62
CA GLU A 28 7.26 4.67 1.44
C GLU A 28 7.04 3.19 1.06
N HIS A 29 6.42 2.38 1.92
CA HIS A 29 6.20 0.95 1.70
C HIS A 29 5.39 0.69 0.42
N PHE A 30 4.41 1.55 0.11
CA PHE A 30 3.62 1.43 -1.11
C PHE A 30 4.48 1.59 -2.38
N ASN A 31 5.45 2.49 -2.38
CA ASN A 31 6.38 2.66 -3.50
C ASN A 31 7.29 1.44 -3.65
N GLN A 32 7.78 0.87 -2.54
CA GLN A 32 8.63 -0.33 -2.54
C GLN A 32 7.93 -1.56 -3.11
N MET A 33 6.61 -1.67 -2.89
CA MET A 33 5.77 -2.73 -3.44
C MET A 33 5.34 -2.47 -4.90
N GLY A 34 5.78 -1.36 -5.50
CA GLY A 34 5.50 -1.02 -6.90
C GLY A 34 4.17 -0.32 -7.12
N PHE A 35 3.52 0.20 -6.07
CA PHE A 35 2.35 1.07 -6.19
C PHE A 35 2.78 2.52 -6.40
N ILE A 36 1.90 3.31 -7.04
CA ILE A 36 2.08 4.75 -7.22
C ILE A 36 1.52 5.44 -5.98
N ARG A 37 2.40 5.93 -5.12
CA ARG A 37 1.99 6.73 -3.97
C ARG A 37 1.63 8.16 -4.38
N LYS A 38 0.45 8.61 -3.96
CA LYS A 38 0.00 9.99 -4.06
C LYS A 38 -0.03 10.64 -2.67
N PRO A 39 0.26 11.95 -2.57
CA PRO A 39 0.05 12.72 -1.35
C PRO A 39 -1.43 12.81 -0.99
#